data_AF-A0A2R7LX83-F1
#
_entry.id   AF-A0A2R7LX83-F1
#
_cell.length_a   1.000
_cell.length_b   1.000
_cell.length_c   1.000
_cell.angle_alpha   90.00
_cell.angle_beta   90.00
_cell.angle_gamma   90.00
#
_symmetry.space_group_name_H-M   'P 1'
#
loop_
_entity.id
_entity.type
_entity.pdbx_description
1 polymer ?
#
loop_
_entity_poly.entity_id
_entity_poly.type
_entity_poly.pdbx_seq_one_letter_code
_entity_poly.pdbx_strand_id
1 'polypeptide(L)'
;MRDFANVEATKVTLVIGQDWQYAETKTGDAKKFADVGTFLGVCAAAAINQNIGDNEAFDLMDSTKSAWMVPGLSNHKTNKEVYAELQTFEDKGYVFGVTYPGLAGIRINNDHVCAPIKIDAEGNMNEHTIAYGRVMDDCARQLRTAYLPKVKKTYPVNKEGKLPTGVRVSLATIGDNIFTDMVNAVEISSGKTTIDPNSDLLVAKELKVSFDIQPTGVLGFLNGTINLKAKQ
;
A
#
# COMPACT_ATOMS: atom_id res chain seq x y z
N MET A 1 14.30 -10.81 -3.50
CA MET A 1 14.60 -9.42 -3.86
C MET A 1 13.87 -9.16 -5.17
N ARG A 2 12.92 -8.23 -5.21
CA ARG A 2 12.21 -7.84 -6.44
C ARG A 2 13.21 -7.07 -7.32
N ASP A 3 13.81 -7.75 -8.29
CA ASP A 3 15.00 -7.30 -9.03
C ASP A 3 14.65 -6.58 -10.34
N PHE A 4 14.11 -5.36 -10.22
CA PHE A 4 14.06 -4.42 -11.34
C PHE A 4 15.33 -3.57 -11.31
N ALA A 5 16.24 -3.80 -12.27
CA ALA A 5 17.49 -3.06 -12.34
C ALA A 5 17.23 -1.54 -12.39
N ASN A 6 17.83 -0.81 -11.44
CA ASN A 6 17.92 0.66 -11.38
C ASN A 6 16.63 1.45 -11.08
N VAL A 7 15.54 0.82 -10.62
CA VAL A 7 14.33 1.57 -10.20
C VAL A 7 13.89 1.12 -8.81
N GLU A 8 14.17 1.96 -7.81
CA GLU A 8 13.53 1.88 -6.50
C GLU A 8 12.47 2.99 -6.40
N ALA A 9 11.22 2.62 -6.64
CA ALA A 9 10.08 3.53 -6.66
C ALA A 9 8.90 2.93 -5.89
N THR A 10 8.70 3.41 -4.66
CA THR A 10 7.64 2.97 -3.75
C THR A 10 6.23 3.36 -4.20
N LYS A 11 6.12 4.23 -5.22
CA LYS A 11 4.85 4.73 -5.77
C LYS A 11 4.61 4.30 -7.22
N VAL A 12 5.36 3.31 -7.71
CA VAL A 12 5.24 2.80 -9.08
C VAL A 12 4.97 1.31 -9.03
N THR A 13 4.01 0.83 -9.81
CA THR A 13 3.67 -0.60 -9.95
C THR A 13 3.78 -1.00 -11.41
N LEU A 14 4.41 -2.15 -11.68
CA LEU A 14 4.51 -2.67 -13.04
C LEU A 14 3.44 -3.71 -13.31
N VAL A 15 2.38 -3.28 -14.00
CA VAL A 15 1.29 -4.14 -14.45
C VAL A 15 1.66 -4.77 -15.79
N ILE A 16 1.64 -6.09 -15.85
CA ILE A 16 1.80 -6.87 -17.09
C ILE A 16 0.57 -7.72 -17.40
N GLY A 17 -0.42 -7.76 -16.50
CA GLY A 17 -1.66 -8.49 -16.72
C GLY A 17 -2.45 -7.97 -17.92
N GLN A 18 -3.07 -8.89 -18.64
CA GLN A 18 -3.88 -8.62 -19.83
C GLN A 18 -5.15 -9.48 -19.78
N ASP A 19 -6.30 -8.87 -20.09
CA ASP A 19 -7.48 -9.63 -20.53
C ASP A 19 -7.19 -10.21 -21.91
N TRP A 20 -6.75 -11.47 -21.94
CA TRP A 20 -6.26 -12.10 -23.15
C TRP A 20 -7.35 -12.22 -24.21
N GLN A 21 -8.59 -12.52 -23.80
CA GLN A 21 -9.71 -12.67 -24.74
C GLN A 21 -10.05 -11.34 -25.41
N TYR A 22 -10.06 -10.25 -24.65
CA TYR A 22 -10.24 -8.92 -25.24
C TYR A 22 -9.08 -8.56 -26.16
N ALA A 23 -7.84 -8.81 -25.72
CA ALA A 23 -6.64 -8.54 -26.51
C ALA A 23 -6.62 -9.31 -27.82
N GLU A 24 -7.15 -10.54 -27.86
CA GLU A 24 -7.27 -11.36 -29.09
C GLU A 24 -8.06 -10.65 -30.20
N THR A 25 -9.00 -9.77 -29.83
CA THR A 25 -9.78 -8.97 -30.80
C THR A 25 -9.00 -7.81 -31.42
N LYS A 26 -7.78 -7.54 -30.93
CA LYS A 26 -6.92 -6.42 -31.36
C LYS A 26 -5.86 -6.89 -32.34
N THR A 27 -5.29 -5.94 -33.07
CA THR A 27 -4.25 -6.17 -34.08
C THR A 27 -3.00 -5.35 -33.79
N GLY A 28 -1.86 -5.78 -34.32
CA GLY A 28 -0.56 -5.11 -34.12
C GLY A 28 -0.17 -5.03 -32.64
N ASP A 29 0.40 -3.90 -32.23
CA ASP A 29 0.91 -3.69 -30.87
C ASP A 29 -0.21 -3.63 -29.81
N ALA A 30 -1.43 -3.26 -30.20
CA ALA A 30 -2.57 -3.22 -29.30
C ALA A 30 -2.94 -4.61 -28.73
N LYS A 31 -2.53 -5.69 -29.42
CA LYS A 31 -2.65 -7.07 -28.92
C LYS A 31 -1.76 -7.35 -27.70
N LYS A 32 -0.76 -6.50 -27.45
CA LYS A 32 0.30 -6.68 -26.45
C LYS A 32 0.28 -5.62 -25.34
N PHE A 33 -0.83 -4.92 -25.17
CA PHE A 33 -0.97 -3.96 -24.07
C PHE A 33 -1.41 -4.66 -22.79
N ALA A 34 -0.82 -4.25 -21.67
CA ALA A 34 -1.33 -4.58 -20.35
C ALA A 34 -2.64 -3.80 -20.11
N ASP A 35 -3.60 -4.43 -19.43
CA ASP A 35 -4.87 -3.79 -19.10
C ASP A 35 -4.77 -2.97 -17.81
N VAL A 36 -3.92 -1.95 -17.82
CA VAL A 36 -3.65 -1.08 -16.65
C VAL A 36 -4.93 -0.40 -16.14
N GLY A 37 -5.89 -0.14 -17.03
CA GLY A 37 -7.16 0.50 -16.69
C GLY A 37 -7.96 -0.29 -15.65
N THR A 38 -8.04 -1.62 -15.80
CA THR A 38 -8.72 -2.47 -14.81
C THR A 38 -8.03 -2.43 -13.46
N PHE A 39 -6.69 -2.53 -13.40
CA PHE A 39 -5.96 -2.46 -12.13
C PHE A 39 -6.12 -1.10 -11.44
N LEU A 40 -6.15 0.00 -12.21
CA LEU A 40 -6.45 1.34 -11.67
C LEU A 40 -7.89 1.42 -11.13
N GLY A 41 -8.85 0.83 -11.84
CA GLY A 41 -10.24 0.74 -11.38
C GLY A 41 -10.38 0.00 -10.05
N VAL A 42 -9.70 -1.14 -9.91
CA VAL A 42 -9.66 -1.89 -8.65
C VAL A 42 -8.98 -1.07 -7.55
N CYS A 43 -7.84 -0.45 -7.83
CA CYS A 43 -7.16 0.41 -6.86
C CYS A 43 -8.05 1.57 -6.39
N ALA A 44 -8.83 2.17 -7.29
CA ALA A 44 -9.79 3.22 -6.95
C ALA A 44 -10.98 2.73 -6.11
N ALA A 45 -11.42 1.49 -6.31
CA ALA A 45 -12.48 0.87 -5.53
C ALA A 45 -12.01 0.39 -4.14
N ALA A 46 -10.74 0.00 -4.02
CA ALA A 46 -10.15 -0.48 -2.79
C ALA A 46 -10.00 0.61 -1.72
N ALA A 47 -10.25 0.24 -0.47
CA ALA A 47 -9.91 1.07 0.68
C ALA A 47 -8.39 1.35 0.71
N ILE A 48 -7.98 2.44 1.35
CA ILE A 48 -6.59 2.94 1.22
C ILE A 48 -5.52 1.95 1.70
N ASN A 49 -5.86 1.13 2.69
CA ASN A 49 -4.98 0.13 3.28
C ASN A 49 -5.23 -1.30 2.75
N GLN A 50 -6.18 -1.46 1.83
CA GLN A 50 -6.59 -2.77 1.32
C GLN A 50 -5.67 -3.19 0.17
N ASN A 51 -5.24 -4.44 0.22
CA ASN A 51 -4.52 -5.05 -0.89
C ASN A 51 -5.47 -5.18 -2.10
N ILE A 52 -5.06 -4.69 -3.27
CA ILE A 52 -5.88 -4.77 -4.49
C ILE A 52 -6.05 -6.21 -5.02
N GLY A 53 -5.23 -7.15 -4.54
CA GLY A 53 -5.35 -8.59 -4.74
C GLY A 53 -6.18 -9.32 -3.68
N ASP A 54 -6.97 -8.60 -2.89
CA ASP A 54 -7.92 -9.21 -1.95
C ASP A 54 -8.86 -10.19 -2.68
N ASN A 55 -8.70 -11.46 -2.35
CA ASN A 55 -9.38 -12.59 -3.00
C ASN A 55 -10.90 -12.59 -2.78
N GLU A 56 -11.39 -11.97 -1.70
CA GLU A 56 -12.83 -11.89 -1.41
C GLU A 56 -13.47 -10.66 -2.03
N ALA A 57 -12.72 -9.56 -2.17
CA ALA A 57 -13.26 -8.28 -2.59
C ALA A 57 -13.21 -8.04 -4.11
N PHE A 58 -12.16 -8.50 -4.80
CA PHE A 58 -11.87 -8.05 -6.17
C PHE A 58 -11.79 -9.20 -7.17
N ASP A 59 -12.94 -9.61 -7.70
CA ASP A 59 -12.99 -10.45 -8.91
C ASP A 59 -12.90 -9.58 -10.17
N LEU A 60 -11.92 -9.84 -11.03
CA LEU A 60 -11.79 -9.15 -12.31
C LEU A 60 -12.80 -9.68 -13.34
N MET A 61 -13.21 -10.95 -13.20
CA MET A 61 -14.05 -11.64 -14.17
C MET A 61 -15.48 -11.11 -14.15
N ASP A 62 -15.97 -10.68 -15.32
CA ASP A 62 -17.37 -10.29 -15.51
C ASP A 62 -17.93 -11.02 -16.74
N SER A 63 -18.72 -12.07 -16.50
CA SER A 63 -19.32 -12.88 -17.55
C SER A 63 -20.33 -12.12 -18.42
N THR A 64 -21.00 -11.11 -17.86
CA THR A 64 -21.98 -10.32 -18.59
C THR A 64 -21.29 -9.39 -19.59
N LYS A 65 -20.13 -8.84 -19.22
CA LYS A 65 -19.32 -8.00 -20.10
C LYS A 65 -18.29 -8.78 -20.92
N SER A 66 -18.15 -10.09 -20.67
CA SER A 66 -17.08 -10.91 -21.22
C SER A 66 -15.69 -10.31 -20.94
N ALA A 67 -15.51 -9.71 -19.76
CA ALA A 67 -14.26 -9.10 -19.34
C ALA A 67 -13.50 -10.05 -18.42
N TRP A 68 -12.17 -10.11 -18.58
CA TRP A 68 -11.26 -10.94 -17.80
C TRP A 68 -11.76 -12.39 -17.67
N MET A 69 -12.07 -12.99 -18.81
CA MET A 69 -12.48 -14.40 -18.87
C MET A 69 -11.26 -15.33 -18.96
N VAL A 70 -10.17 -14.83 -19.55
CA VAL A 70 -8.90 -15.55 -19.71
C VAL A 70 -7.75 -14.63 -19.28
N PRO A 71 -7.04 -14.95 -18.19
CA PRO A 71 -5.88 -14.15 -17.79
C PRO A 71 -4.70 -14.47 -18.70
N GLY A 72 -4.04 -13.41 -19.16
CA GLY A 72 -2.76 -13.49 -19.84
C GLY A 72 -1.83 -12.36 -19.44
N LEU A 73 -0.71 -12.28 -20.14
CA LEU A 73 0.30 -11.25 -19.98
C LEU A 73 0.39 -10.37 -21.22
N SER A 74 0.99 -9.19 -21.09
CA SER A 74 1.19 -8.22 -22.17
C SER A 74 2.09 -8.70 -23.30
N ASN A 75 2.79 -9.83 -23.16
CA ASN A 75 3.43 -10.52 -24.29
C ASN A 75 2.44 -11.34 -25.15
N HIS A 76 1.15 -11.27 -24.82
CA HIS A 76 0.03 -11.97 -25.43
C HIS A 76 0.08 -13.50 -25.31
N LYS A 77 0.65 -13.99 -24.21
CA LYS A 77 0.53 -15.40 -23.79
C LYS A 77 -0.48 -15.51 -22.65
N THR A 78 -1.25 -16.59 -22.65
CA THR A 78 -2.11 -16.95 -21.52
C THR A 78 -1.27 -17.41 -20.33
N ASN A 79 -1.79 -17.28 -19.12
CA ASN A 79 -1.10 -17.77 -17.92
C ASN A 79 -0.77 -19.28 -17.98
N LYS A 80 -1.54 -20.07 -18.72
CA LYS A 80 -1.27 -21.51 -18.90
C LYS A 80 0.00 -21.76 -19.70
N GLU A 81 0.27 -20.94 -20.72
CA GLU A 81 1.45 -21.07 -21.58
C GLU A 81 2.74 -20.68 -20.86
N VAL A 82 2.66 -19.79 -19.88
CA VAL A 82 3.81 -19.26 -19.10
C VAL A 82 3.76 -19.65 -17.63
N TYR A 83 3.04 -20.73 -17.29
CA TYR A 83 2.78 -21.10 -15.90
C TYR A 83 4.05 -21.22 -15.04
N ALA A 84 5.12 -21.80 -15.60
CA ALA A 84 6.40 -21.97 -14.91
C ALA A 84 7.11 -20.64 -14.58
N GLU A 85 6.76 -19.55 -15.27
CA GLU A 85 7.37 -18.22 -15.14
C GLU A 85 6.61 -17.33 -14.16
N LEU A 86 5.33 -17.63 -13.88
CA LEU A 86 4.45 -16.77 -13.07
C LEU A 86 5.02 -16.50 -11.67
N GLN A 87 5.60 -17.52 -11.01
CA GLN A 87 6.25 -17.31 -9.72
C GLN A 87 7.46 -16.39 -9.82
N THR A 88 8.24 -16.48 -10.90
CA THR A 88 9.37 -15.57 -11.12
C THR A 88 8.88 -14.14 -11.33
N PHE A 89 7.72 -13.95 -11.96
CA PHE A 89 7.12 -12.63 -12.12
C PHE A 89 6.58 -12.07 -10.79
N GLU A 90 5.92 -12.88 -9.97
CA GLU A 90 5.51 -12.53 -8.60
C GLU A 90 6.73 -12.10 -7.77
N ASP A 91 7.77 -12.93 -7.73
CA ASP A 91 8.99 -12.68 -6.95
C ASP A 91 9.72 -11.41 -7.39
N LYS A 92 9.57 -11.03 -8.66
CA LYS A 92 10.08 -9.78 -9.22
C LYS A 92 9.18 -8.58 -8.97
N GLY A 93 7.93 -8.75 -8.55
CA GLY A 93 7.02 -7.66 -8.23
C GLY A 93 6.12 -7.23 -9.39
N TYR A 94 6.00 -8.05 -10.43
CA TYR A 94 5.04 -7.80 -11.51
C TYR A 94 3.62 -8.04 -11.03
N VAL A 95 2.67 -7.26 -11.55
CA VAL A 95 1.26 -7.37 -11.20
C VAL A 95 0.44 -7.88 -12.39
N PHE A 96 -0.31 -8.95 -12.18
CA PHE A 96 -1.10 -9.66 -13.19
C PHE A 96 -2.27 -10.43 -12.59
N GLY A 97 -3.21 -10.87 -13.45
CA GLY A 97 -4.35 -11.66 -13.01
C GLY A 97 -3.96 -13.13 -12.82
N VAL A 98 -4.47 -13.78 -11.77
CA VAL A 98 -4.25 -15.19 -11.43
C VAL A 98 -5.57 -15.89 -11.14
N THR A 99 -5.57 -17.21 -11.29
CA THR A 99 -6.68 -18.08 -10.89
C THR A 99 -6.21 -19.02 -9.79
N TYR A 100 -7.10 -19.31 -8.84
CA TYR A 100 -6.82 -20.21 -7.74
C TYR A 100 -7.69 -21.47 -7.84
N PRO A 101 -7.11 -22.68 -7.72
CA PRO A 101 -7.92 -23.88 -7.56
C PRO A 101 -8.84 -23.75 -6.35
N GLY A 102 -10.15 -23.91 -6.55
CA GLY A 102 -11.15 -23.81 -5.48
C GLY A 102 -11.75 -22.41 -5.25
N LEU A 103 -11.30 -21.38 -5.98
CA LEU A 103 -11.93 -20.05 -5.98
C LEU A 103 -12.26 -19.66 -7.44
N ALA A 104 -13.53 -19.41 -7.71
CA ALA A 104 -13.97 -19.00 -9.04
C ALA A 104 -13.57 -17.55 -9.35
N GLY A 105 -13.26 -17.29 -10.62
CA GLY A 105 -12.91 -15.97 -11.13
C GLY A 105 -11.41 -15.72 -11.23
N ILE A 106 -11.05 -14.46 -11.45
CA ILE A 106 -9.66 -14.00 -11.61
C ILE A 106 -9.38 -12.96 -10.54
N ARG A 107 -8.22 -13.05 -9.90
CA ARG A 107 -7.76 -12.10 -8.88
C ARG A 107 -6.47 -11.45 -9.31
N ILE A 108 -6.21 -10.24 -8.82
CA ILE A 108 -4.87 -9.66 -8.93
C ILE A 108 -3.95 -10.47 -8.00
N ASN A 109 -2.76 -10.82 -8.48
CA ASN A 109 -1.80 -11.59 -7.71
C ASN A 109 -1.40 -10.90 -6.39
N ASN A 110 -1.14 -9.59 -6.45
CA ASN A 110 -0.75 -8.80 -5.29
C ASN A 110 -0.72 -7.29 -5.59
N ASP A 111 -0.40 -6.48 -4.58
CA ASP A 111 -0.32 -5.02 -4.65
C ASP A 111 1.13 -4.51 -4.65
N HIS A 112 2.01 -5.20 -5.39
CA HIS A 112 3.42 -4.90 -5.45
C HIS A 112 3.72 -3.49 -6.01
N VAL A 113 4.81 -2.90 -5.53
CA VAL A 113 5.45 -1.72 -6.12
C VAL A 113 6.89 -2.05 -6.52
N CYS A 114 7.50 -1.18 -7.32
CA CYS A 114 8.87 -1.26 -7.80
C CYS A 114 9.88 -0.90 -6.70
N ALA A 115 9.70 -1.44 -5.49
CA ALA A 115 10.63 -1.31 -4.40
C ALA A 115 10.77 -2.65 -3.66
N PRO A 116 11.99 -3.05 -3.27
CA PRO A 116 12.17 -4.20 -2.41
C PRO A 116 11.64 -3.90 -1.00
N ILE A 117 11.35 -4.96 -0.24
CA ILE A 117 11.08 -4.83 1.19
C ILE A 117 12.40 -4.43 1.86
N LYS A 118 12.39 -3.29 2.55
CA LYS A 118 13.50 -2.77 3.35
C LYS A 118 13.01 -2.51 4.76
N ILE A 119 13.80 -2.94 5.73
CA ILE A 119 13.62 -2.63 7.15
C ILE A 119 14.94 -2.00 7.60
N ASP A 120 14.88 -0.81 8.19
CA ASP A 120 16.07 -0.13 8.72
C ASP A 120 16.48 -0.69 10.10
N ALA A 121 17.54 -0.12 10.69
CA ALA A 121 18.08 -0.59 11.97
C ALA A 121 17.12 -0.31 13.15
N GLU A 122 16.23 0.67 12.98
CA GLU A 122 15.22 1.10 13.94
C GLU A 122 13.91 0.30 13.80
N GLY A 123 13.81 -0.57 12.79
CA GLY A 123 12.64 -1.42 12.55
C GLY A 123 11.56 -0.77 11.68
N ASN A 124 11.82 0.39 11.06
CA ASN A 124 10.89 1.02 10.14
C ASN A 124 10.96 0.31 8.78
N MET A 125 9.79 0.09 8.19
CA MET A 125 9.68 -0.50 6.85
C MET A 125 9.34 0.55 5.80
N ASN A 126 9.83 0.34 4.57
CA ASN A 126 9.43 1.16 3.43
C ASN A 126 8.06 0.78 2.86
N GLU A 127 7.49 1.65 2.03
CA GLU A 127 6.22 1.40 1.32
C GLU A 127 6.44 0.46 0.14
N HIS A 128 6.59 -0.84 0.43
CA HIS A 128 6.83 -1.91 -0.55
C HIS A 128 5.54 -2.51 -1.13
N THR A 129 4.39 -1.88 -0.86
CA THR A 129 3.07 -2.21 -1.41
C THR A 129 2.28 -0.94 -1.72
N ILE A 130 1.28 -1.05 -2.61
CA ILE A 130 0.38 0.05 -2.95
C ILE A 130 -0.38 0.52 -1.70
N ALA A 131 -0.89 -0.42 -0.88
CA ALA A 131 -1.62 -0.10 0.34
C ALA A 131 -0.78 0.75 1.31
N TYR A 132 0.47 0.36 1.57
CA TYR A 132 1.36 1.13 2.44
C TYR A 132 1.71 2.50 1.86
N GLY A 133 1.88 2.57 0.54
CA GLY A 133 2.09 3.83 -0.16
C GLY A 133 0.92 4.81 0.05
N ARG A 134 -0.30 4.34 -0.14
CA ARG A 134 -1.53 5.14 -0.01
C ARG A 134 -1.77 5.59 1.43
N VAL A 135 -1.57 4.71 2.42
CA VAL A 135 -1.69 5.05 3.85
C VAL A 135 -0.70 6.15 4.23
N MET A 136 0.57 6.03 3.82
CA MET A 136 1.58 7.05 4.10
C MET A 136 1.26 8.40 3.46
N ASP A 137 0.81 8.41 2.21
CA ASP A 137 0.46 9.65 1.50
C ASP A 137 -0.76 10.33 2.13
N ASP A 138 -1.73 9.55 2.59
CA ASP A 138 -2.91 10.08 3.26
C ASP A 138 -2.58 10.67 4.63
N CYS A 139 -1.82 9.93 5.46
CA CYS A 139 -1.26 10.43 6.71
C CYS A 139 -0.55 11.79 6.50
N ALA A 140 0.38 11.87 5.55
CA ALA A 140 1.13 13.08 5.26
C ALA A 140 0.22 14.24 4.85
N ARG A 141 -0.81 13.98 4.03
CA ARG A 141 -1.78 14.99 3.58
C ARG A 141 -2.65 15.51 4.72
N GLN A 142 -3.18 14.62 5.56
CA GLN A 142 -4.00 14.99 6.71
C GLN A 142 -3.19 15.78 7.74
N LEU A 143 -2.00 15.29 8.10
CA LEU A 143 -1.07 15.96 9.02
C LEU A 143 -0.69 17.36 8.50
N ARG A 144 -0.29 17.46 7.23
CA ARG A 144 0.02 18.76 6.61
C ARG A 144 -1.16 19.73 6.72
N THR A 145 -2.37 19.26 6.45
CA THR A 145 -3.58 20.09 6.50
C THR A 145 -3.83 20.61 7.92
N ALA A 146 -3.66 19.78 8.94
CA ALA A 146 -3.90 20.16 10.33
C ALA A 146 -2.79 21.03 10.94
N TYR A 147 -1.53 20.81 10.55
CA TYR A 147 -0.38 21.58 11.04
C TYR A 147 -0.14 22.89 10.26
N LEU A 148 -0.59 23.01 9.01
CA LEU A 148 -0.38 24.22 8.21
C LEU A 148 -0.87 25.51 8.91
N PRO A 149 -2.07 25.56 9.53
CA PRO A 149 -2.50 26.74 10.29
C PRO A 149 -1.69 27.05 11.55
N LYS A 150 -0.82 26.13 11.98
CA LYS A 150 0.06 26.31 13.15
C LYS A 150 1.38 26.97 12.78
N VAL A 151 1.75 26.92 11.50
CA VAL A 151 2.93 27.61 10.97
C VAL A 151 2.74 29.12 11.12
N LYS A 152 3.76 29.82 11.64
CA LYS A 152 3.75 31.27 11.97
C LYS A 152 2.79 31.69 13.09
N LYS A 153 2.11 30.75 13.76
CA LYS A 153 1.36 31.07 14.97
C LYS A 153 2.32 31.33 16.14
N THR A 154 2.00 32.30 16.98
CA THR A 154 2.77 32.58 18.21
C THR A 154 2.43 31.57 19.30
N TYR A 155 3.45 31.03 19.95
CA TYR A 155 3.33 30.14 21.10
C TYR A 155 4.11 30.71 22.28
N PRO A 156 3.59 30.60 23.52
CA PRO A 156 4.36 31.00 24.70
C PRO A 156 5.52 30.03 24.90
N VAL A 157 6.68 30.58 25.28
CA VAL A 157 7.85 29.83 25.73
C VAL A 157 8.02 29.99 27.25
N ASN A 158 8.69 29.03 27.89
CA ASN A 158 9.05 29.14 29.30
C ASN A 158 10.24 30.10 29.50
N LYS A 159 10.71 30.24 30.75
CA LYS A 159 11.85 31.13 31.09
C LYS A 159 13.14 30.71 30.39
N GLU A 160 13.28 29.42 30.09
CA GLU A 160 14.41 28.83 29.39
C GLU A 160 14.30 28.95 27.85
N GLY A 161 13.25 29.62 27.34
CA GLY A 161 13.03 29.80 25.90
C GLY A 161 12.54 28.54 25.16
N LYS A 162 12.10 27.51 25.90
CA LYS A 162 11.58 26.24 25.36
C LYS A 162 10.06 26.18 25.39
N LEU A 163 9.50 25.28 24.58
CA LEU A 163 8.07 25.01 24.58
C LEU A 163 7.62 24.39 25.92
N PRO A 164 6.66 25.00 26.63
CA PRO A 164 6.09 24.42 27.85
C PRO A 164 5.46 23.06 27.56
N THR A 165 5.52 22.14 28.53
CA THR A 165 4.99 20.78 28.38
C THR A 165 3.51 20.76 27.95
N GLY A 166 2.67 21.63 28.52
CA GLY A 166 1.25 21.71 28.12
C GLY A 166 1.06 22.12 26.66
N VAL A 167 1.90 23.02 26.14
CA VAL A 167 1.86 23.41 24.72
C VAL A 167 2.29 22.25 23.84
N ARG A 168 3.36 21.54 24.21
CA ARG A 168 3.82 20.34 23.47
C ARG A 168 2.75 19.26 23.42
N VAL A 169 2.08 18.98 24.54
CA VAL A 169 0.96 18.03 24.58
C VAL A 169 -0.16 18.50 23.64
N SER A 170 -0.57 19.77 23.71
CA SER A 170 -1.62 20.30 22.82
C SER A 170 -1.27 20.21 21.34
N LEU A 171 0.01 20.37 20.98
CA LEU A 171 0.50 20.23 19.62
C LEU A 171 0.57 18.77 19.16
N ALA A 172 0.93 17.84 20.05
CA ALA A 172 0.91 16.41 19.78
C ALA A 172 -0.52 15.89 19.58
N THR A 173 -1.48 16.37 20.38
CA THR A 173 -2.89 15.99 20.28
C THR A 173 -3.48 16.25 18.89
N ILE A 174 -2.97 17.23 18.14
CA ILE A 174 -3.43 17.49 16.76
C ILE A 174 -3.22 16.26 15.88
N GLY A 175 -2.00 15.70 15.86
CA GLY A 175 -1.70 14.50 15.07
C GLY A 175 -2.33 13.24 15.68
N ASP A 176 -2.35 13.13 17.01
CA ASP A 176 -3.01 11.98 17.69
C ASP A 176 -4.51 11.89 17.37
N ASN A 177 -5.20 13.04 17.22
CA ASN A 177 -6.61 13.05 16.81
C ASN A 177 -6.80 12.51 15.39
N ILE A 178 -5.91 12.88 14.45
CA ILE A 178 -5.93 12.35 13.08
C ILE A 178 -5.74 10.84 13.09
N PHE A 179 -4.74 10.35 13.84
CA PHE A 179 -4.51 8.92 13.95
C PHE A 179 -5.68 8.20 14.62
N THR A 180 -6.35 8.83 15.59
CA THR A 180 -7.57 8.29 16.19
C THR A 180 -8.68 8.13 15.15
N ASP A 181 -8.88 9.13 14.30
CA ASP A 181 -9.88 9.07 13.22
C ASP A 181 -9.54 7.98 12.20
N MET A 182 -8.27 7.84 11.82
CA MET A 182 -7.81 6.78 10.90
C MET A 182 -7.93 5.37 11.51
N VAL A 183 -7.69 5.21 12.82
CA VAL A 183 -7.93 3.94 13.52
C VAL A 183 -9.42 3.60 13.53
N ASN A 184 -10.29 4.59 13.79
CA ASN A 184 -11.74 4.42 13.76
C ASN A 184 -12.25 4.06 12.36
N ALA A 185 -11.59 4.57 11.32
CA ALA A 185 -11.84 4.23 9.92
C ALA A 185 -11.22 2.88 9.49
N VAL A 186 -10.49 2.20 10.39
CA VAL A 186 -9.81 0.92 10.14
C VAL A 186 -8.72 1.03 9.06
N GLU A 187 -8.09 2.19 8.92
CA GLU A 187 -7.05 2.45 7.92
C GLU A 187 -5.64 2.09 8.45
N ILE A 188 -5.43 2.28 9.76
CA ILE A 188 -4.20 1.96 10.49
C ILE A 188 -4.54 1.24 11.79
N SER A 189 -3.58 0.50 12.36
CA SER A 189 -3.75 -0.14 13.67
C SER A 189 -3.48 0.81 14.84
N SER A 190 -2.53 1.73 14.69
CA SER A 190 -2.27 2.80 15.67
C SER A 190 -1.40 3.90 15.06
N GLY A 191 -1.38 5.07 15.70
CA GLY A 191 -0.39 6.10 15.41
C GLY A 191 -0.10 6.98 16.62
N LYS A 192 1.07 7.64 16.63
CA LYS A 192 1.49 8.52 17.70
C LYS A 192 2.27 9.72 17.18
N THR A 193 1.95 10.89 17.74
CA THR A 193 2.72 12.11 17.52
C THR A 193 3.60 12.43 18.72
N THR A 194 4.86 12.76 18.46
CA THR A 194 5.83 13.18 19.47
C THR A 194 6.42 14.54 19.12
N ILE A 195 6.36 15.50 20.05
CA ILE A 195 6.99 16.82 19.91
C ILE A 195 8.30 16.84 20.68
N ASP A 196 9.41 17.11 19.98
CA ASP A 196 10.73 17.18 20.60
C ASP A 196 10.79 18.35 21.59
N PRO A 197 11.11 18.11 22.88
CA PRO A 197 11.35 19.17 23.86
C PRO A 197 12.39 20.22 23.43
N ASN A 198 13.29 19.86 22.53
CA ASN A 198 14.37 20.71 22.05
C ASN A 198 13.99 21.59 20.86
N SER A 199 12.73 21.55 20.39
CA SER A 199 12.21 22.49 19.39
C SER A 199 12.49 23.94 19.80
N ASP A 200 12.95 24.77 18.86
CA ASP A 200 13.31 26.17 19.09
C ASP A 200 12.45 27.08 18.21
N LEU A 201 11.49 27.75 18.85
CA LEU A 201 10.59 28.68 18.17
C LEU A 201 11.08 30.14 18.15
N LEU A 202 12.20 30.45 18.82
CA LEU A 202 12.69 31.82 18.96
C LEU A 202 13.71 32.17 17.88
N VAL A 203 14.74 31.34 17.71
CA VAL A 203 15.84 31.61 16.77
C VAL A 203 15.68 30.75 15.52
N ALA A 204 15.66 29.43 15.66
CA ALA A 204 15.49 28.51 14.53
C ALA A 204 14.10 28.58 13.89
N LYS A 205 13.07 28.97 14.68
CA LYS A 205 11.66 29.00 14.28
C LYS A 205 11.17 27.64 13.76
N GLU A 206 11.61 26.58 14.42
CA GLU A 206 11.40 25.19 14.04
C GLU A 206 10.66 24.42 15.14
N LEU A 207 9.57 23.74 14.74
CA LEU A 207 8.91 22.72 15.55
C LEU A 207 9.33 21.35 15.04
N LYS A 208 10.04 20.58 15.86
CA LYS A 208 10.46 19.22 15.54
C LYS A 208 9.40 18.23 16.00
N VAL A 209 8.87 17.47 15.04
CA VAL A 209 7.76 16.54 15.25
C VAL A 209 8.11 15.20 14.61
N SER A 210 7.83 14.12 15.33
CA SER A 210 7.89 12.75 14.83
C SER A 210 6.48 12.18 14.81
N PHE A 211 6.18 11.41 13.76
CA PHE A 211 4.90 10.77 13.52
C PHE A 211 5.14 9.29 13.26
N ASP A 212 4.74 8.45 14.21
CA ASP A 212 4.91 7.01 14.13
C ASP A 212 3.56 6.37 13.82
N ILE A 213 3.50 5.51 12.80
CA ILE A 213 2.27 4.80 12.42
C ILE A 213 2.52 3.30 12.36
N GLN A 214 1.52 2.53 12.77
CA GLN A 214 1.45 1.08 12.59
C GLN A 214 0.35 0.79 11.58
N PRO A 215 0.66 0.39 10.33
CA PRO A 215 -0.35 0.03 9.35
C PRO A 215 -1.03 -1.29 9.72
N THR A 216 -2.18 -1.54 9.08
CA THR A 216 -2.85 -2.85 9.14
C THR A 216 -2.03 -3.94 8.43
N GLY A 217 -2.23 -5.19 8.85
CA GLY A 217 -1.60 -6.35 8.23
C GLY A 217 -2.46 -6.95 7.11
N VAL A 218 -1.81 -7.61 6.16
CA VAL A 218 -2.47 -8.41 5.10
C VAL A 218 -2.01 -9.86 5.24
N LEU A 219 -2.95 -10.80 5.16
CA LEU A 219 -2.65 -12.23 5.18
C LEU A 219 -2.03 -12.65 3.84
N GLY A 220 -0.72 -12.91 3.82
CA GLY A 220 -0.03 -13.35 2.60
C GLY A 220 -0.12 -14.86 2.34
N PHE A 221 0.05 -15.69 3.36
CA PHE A 221 -0.07 -17.14 3.25
C PHE A 221 -0.58 -17.77 4.55
N LEU A 222 -1.29 -18.89 4.42
CA LEU A 222 -1.78 -19.67 5.55
C LEU A 222 -0.87 -20.89 5.76
N ASN A 223 -0.18 -20.96 6.90
CA ASN A 223 0.55 -22.15 7.32
C ASN A 223 -0.23 -22.85 8.45
N GLY A 224 -0.89 -23.95 8.11
CA GLY A 224 -1.71 -24.73 9.04
C GLY A 224 -1.13 -26.12 9.29
N THR A 225 -1.26 -26.61 10.53
CA THR A 225 -0.89 -27.99 10.90
C THR A 225 -2.13 -28.78 11.26
N ILE A 226 -2.34 -29.93 10.63
CA ILE A 226 -3.41 -30.88 10.96
C ILE A 226 -2.77 -32.12 11.59
N ASN A 227 -3.21 -32.47 12.81
CA ASN A 227 -2.73 -33.64 13.53
C ASN A 227 -3.85 -34.67 13.69
N LEU A 228 -3.62 -35.92 13.28
CA LEU A 228 -4.47 -37.04 13.66
C LEU A 228 -4.06 -37.52 15.05
N LYS A 229 -4.87 -37.20 16.08
CA LYS A 229 -4.59 -37.61 17.45
C LYS A 229 -5.23 -38.97 17.76
N ALA A 230 -4.46 -39.88 18.34
CA ALA A 230 -4.94 -41.19 18.80
C ALA A 230 -5.47 -41.18 20.26
N LYS A 231 -5.18 -40.14 21.04
CA LYS A 231 -5.70 -39.93 22.40
C LYS A 231 -6.09 -38.46 22.56
N GLN A 232 -7.22 -38.24 23.24
CA GLN A 232 -7.78 -36.92 23.56
C GLN A 232 -6.89 -36.16 24.53
#